data_AF-A0A940SZD7-F1
#
_entry.id   AF-A0A940SZD7-F1
#
_cell.length_a   1.000
_cell.length_b   1.000
_cell.length_c   1.000
_cell.angle_alpha   90.00
_cell.angle_beta   90.00
_cell.angle_gamma   90.00
#
_symmetry.space_group_name_H-M   'P 1'
#
loop_
_entity.id
_entity.type
_entity.pdbx_description
1 polymer ?
#
loop_
_entity_poly.entity_id
_entity_poly.type
_entity_poly.pdbx_seq_one_letter_code
_entity_poly.pdbx_strand_id
1 'polypeptide(L)' 'MSDPDFAAIPLERLLSKPYARSLFEDIRMTPQGSAVHLSPMSGQDTAYAAVTDEAGNAVSFITKPLF' A
#
# COMPACT_ATOMS: atom_id res chain seq x y z
N MET A 1 -4.37 2.54 6.43
CA MET A 1 -5.27 3.47 5.70
C MET A 1 -6.69 3.10 6.06
N SER A 2 -7.56 4.09 6.27
CA SER A 2 -8.97 3.91 6.62
C SER A 2 -9.84 4.31 5.43
N ASP A 3 -11.13 4.04 5.49
CA ASP A 3 -12.09 4.60 4.54
C ASP A 3 -12.00 6.15 4.55
N PRO A 4 -11.79 6.79 3.38
CA PRO A 4 -11.64 8.25 3.29
C PRO A 4 -12.91 9.02 3.69
N ASP A 5 -14.09 8.41 3.61
CA ASP A 5 -15.35 9.04 4.04
C ASP A 5 -15.43 9.17 5.57
N PHE A 6 -14.65 8.36 6.30
CA PHE A 6 -14.64 8.31 7.76
C PHE A 6 -13.37 8.89 8.38
N ALA A 7 -12.30 9.02 7.60
CA ALA A 7 -11.04 9.61 8.06
C ALA A 7 -10.30 10.32 6.94
N ALA A 8 -9.91 11.57 7.19
CA ALA A 8 -9.08 12.33 6.26
C ALA A 8 -7.67 11.70 6.15
N ILE A 9 -7.35 11.13 4.99
CA ILE A 9 -6.01 10.62 4.69
C ILE A 9 -5.21 11.76 4.03
N PRO A 10 -4.04 12.15 4.57
CA PRO A 10 -3.24 13.24 4.02
C PRO A 10 -2.43 12.79 2.80
N LEU A 11 -3.11 12.36 1.73
CA LEU A 11 -2.50 11.78 0.52
C LEU A 11 -1.44 12.70 -0.11
N GLU A 12 -1.72 14.00 -0.18
CA GLU A 12 -0.78 14.98 -0.74
C GLU A 12 0.55 14.98 -0.01
N ARG A 13 0.53 14.97 1.33
CA ARG A 13 1.73 14.92 2.15
C ARG A 13 2.42 13.56 1.98
N LEU A 14 1.67 12.46 2.05
CA LEU A 14 2.20 11.09 1.95
C LEU A 14 2.91 10.83 0.62
N LEU A 15 2.44 11.44 -0.47
CA LEU A 15 3.03 11.31 -1.81
C LEU A 15 4.03 12.42 -2.14
N SER A 16 4.24 13.39 -1.24
CA SER A 16 5.13 14.52 -1.50
C SER A 16 6.62 14.12 -1.43
N LYS A 17 7.40 14.55 -2.43
CA LYS A 17 8.86 14.35 -2.46
C LYS A 17 9.58 14.89 -1.21
N PRO A 18 9.24 16.08 -0.67
CA PRO A 18 9.88 16.58 0.55
C PRO A 18 9.66 15.67 1.76
N TYR A 19 8.45 15.13 1.93
CA TYR A 19 8.16 14.20 3.02
C TYR A 19 8.84 12.85 2.83
N ALA A 20 8.90 12.34 1.59
CA ALA A 20 9.68 11.14 1.29
C ALA A 20 11.17 11.33 1.62
N ARG A 21 11.73 12.52 1.38
CA ARG A 21 13.12 12.85 1.75
C ARG A 21 13.33 12.84 3.27
N SER A 22 12.43 13.45 4.04
CA SER A 22 12.57 13.44 5.51
C SER A 22 12.50 12.01 6.07
N LEU A 23 11.62 11.16 5.53
CA LEU A 23 11.57 9.74 5.91
C LEU A 23 12.86 9.00 5.55
N PHE A 24 13.44 9.28 4.39
CA PHE A 24 14.69 8.68 3.95
C PHE A 24 15.87 9.04 4.86
N GLU A 25 15.96 10.31 5.29
CA GLU A 25 17.00 10.78 6.20
C GLU A 25 16.93 10.12 7.58
N ASP A 26 15.75 9.66 8.00
CA ASP A 26 15.53 8.95 9.27
C ASP A 26 15.87 7.46 9.21
N ILE A 27 16.11 6.89 8.02
CA ILE A 27 16.49 5.47 7.88
C ILE A 27 17.85 5.23 8.52
N ARG A 28 17.90 4.34 9.51
CA ARG A 28 19.13 3.86 10.14
C ARG A 28 19.56 2.55 9.47
N MET A 29 20.81 2.49 9.01
CA MET A 29 21.39 1.29 8.38
C MET A 29 21.71 0.18 9.39
N THR A 30 21.78 0.52 10.67
CA THR A 30 21.94 -0.45 11.75
C THR A 30 20.55 -1.04 12.07
N PRO A 31 20.40 -2.37 12.13
CA PRO A 31 19.12 -2.98 12.47
C PRO A 31 18.69 -2.53 13.87
N GLN A 32 17.58 -1.80 13.97
CA GLN A 32 16.85 -1.74 15.22
C GLN A 32 16.15 -3.08 15.39
N GLY A 33 16.22 -3.68 16.59
CA GLY A 33 15.54 -4.94 16.88
C GLY A 33 14.07 -4.86 16.44
N SER A 34 13.54 -5.95 15.86
CA SER A 34 12.20 -5.96 15.29
C SER A 34 11.17 -5.50 16.34
N ALA A 35 10.48 -4.41 16.05
CA ALA A 35 9.32 -4.01 16.83
C ALA A 35 8.25 -5.13 16.78
N VAL A 36 7.51 -5.30 17.89
CA VAL A 36 6.44 -6.29 17.97
C VAL A 36 5.42 -6.01 16.85
N HIS A 37 5.12 -7.02 16.04
CA HIS A 37 4.12 -6.93 14.98
C HIS A 37 2.72 -6.81 15.60
N LEU A 38 2.05 -5.67 15.40
CA LEU A 38 0.73 -5.38 16.00
C LEU A 38 -0.44 -5.61 15.04
N SER A 39 -0.19 -6.01 13.80
CA SER A 39 -1.25 -6.19 12.79
C SER A 39 -1.68 -7.67 12.70
N PRO A 40 -2.99 -7.94 12.63
CA PRO A 40 -3.46 -9.30 12.38
C PRO A 40 -3.03 -9.76 10.98
N MET A 41 -2.55 -11.00 10.90
CA MET A 41 -2.13 -11.61 9.64
C MET A 41 -3.35 -11.79 8.72
N SER A 42 -3.49 -10.95 7.70
CA SER A 42 -4.59 -11.01 6.74
C SER A 42 -4.15 -11.77 5.50
N GLY A 43 -4.51 -13.05 5.39
CA GLY A 43 -4.15 -13.86 4.22
C GLY A 43 -5.09 -15.03 4.07
N GLN A 44 -6.22 -14.80 3.40
CA GLN A 44 -7.07 -15.86 2.85
C GLN A 44 -7.62 -15.34 1.51
N ASP A 45 -7.48 -16.18 0.48
CA ASP A 45 -7.91 -16.10 -0.92
C ASP A 45 -7.95 -14.71 -1.56
N THR A 46 -6.92 -14.39 -2.33
CA THR A 46 -6.88 -13.19 -3.19
C THR A 46 -6.55 -13.63 -4.61
N ALA A 47 -7.40 -13.27 -5.56
CA ALA A 47 -7.16 -13.48 -6.98
C ALA A 47 -6.72 -12.17 -7.64
N TYR A 48 -5.76 -12.26 -8.56
CA TYR A 48 -5.21 -11.14 -9.30
C TYR A 48 -5.23 -11.44 -10.81
N ALA A 49 -5.64 -10.46 -11.61
CA ALA A 49 -5.63 -10.54 -13.07
C ALA A 49 -5.18 -9.21 -13.68
N ALA A 50 -4.37 -9.27 -14.73
CA ALA A 50 -3.95 -8.12 -15.52
C ALA A 50 -4.20 -8.39 -17.00
N VAL A 51 -4.79 -7.43 -17.71
CA VAL A 51 -5.19 -7.56 -19.11
C VAL A 51 -4.80 -6.31 -19.88
N THR A 52 -4.28 -6.48 -21.09
CA THR A 52 -3.98 -5.41 -22.04
C THR A 52 -4.55 -5.76 -23.41
N ASP A 53 -4.99 -4.77 -24.19
CA ASP A 53 -5.48 -4.99 -25.56
C ASP A 53 -4.70 -4.19 -26.61
N GLU A 54 -5.00 -4.46 -27.88
CA GLU A 54 -4.35 -3.85 -29.05
C GLU A 54 -4.72 -2.37 -29.23
N ALA A 55 -5.81 -1.90 -28.60
CA ALA A 55 -6.20 -0.49 -28.60
C ALA A 55 -5.44 0.33 -27.54
N GLY A 56 -4.60 -0.33 -26.73
CA GLY A 56 -3.78 0.31 -25.70
C GLY A 56 -4.46 0.41 -24.33
N ASN A 57 -5.58 -0.29 -24.11
CA ASN A 57 -6.21 -0.34 -22.79
C ASN A 57 -5.42 -1.28 -21.87
N ALA A 58 -5.40 -0.96 -20.57
CA ALA A 58 -4.78 -1.78 -19.54
C ALA A 58 -5.66 -1.82 -18.27
N VAL A 59 -5.85 -3.01 -17.72
CA VAL A 59 -6.63 -3.24 -16.49
C VAL A 59 -5.83 -4.11 -15.54
N SER A 60 -5.75 -3.70 -14.28
CA SER A 60 -5.23 -4.50 -13.17
C SER A 60 -6.34 -4.69 -12.15
N PHE A 61 -6.77 -5.92 -11.96
CA PHE A 61 -7.90 -6.29 -11.12
C PHE A 61 -7.46 -7.21 -9.98
N ILE A 62 -7.89 -6.87 -8.76
CA ILE A 62 -7.68 -7.68 -7.56
C ILE A 62 -9.02 -7.93 -6.90
N THR A 63 -9.28 -9.18 -6.52
CA THR A 63 -10.53 -9.56 -5.87
C THR A 63 -10.31 -10.56 -4.74
N LYS A 64 -11.23 -10.53 -3.79
CA LYS A 64 -11.36 -11.52 -2.73
C LYS A 64 -12.62 -12.33 -3.03
N PRO A 65 -12.51 -13.65 -3.27
CA PRO A 65 -13.69 -14.49 -3.46
C PRO A 65 -14.58 -14.46 -2.21
N LEU A 66 -15.89 -14.37 -2.38
CA LEU A 66 -16.85 -14.64 -1.32
C LEU A 66 -17.04 -16.16 -1.22
N PHE A 67 -16.26 -16.84 -0.39
CA PHE A 67 -16.59 -18.17 0.11
C PHE A 67 -16.93 -18.07 1.59
#